data_AF-A0A7S3Q2I1-F1
#
_entry.id   AF-A0A7S3Q2I1-F1
#
_cell.length_a   1.000
_cell.length_b   1.000
_cell.length_c   1.000
_cell.angle_alpha   90.00
_cell.angle_beta   90.00
_cell.angle_gamma   90.00
#
_symmetry.space_group_name_H-M   'P 1'
#
loop_
_entity.id
_entity.type
_entity.pdbx_description
1 polymer ?
#
loop_
_entity_poly.entity_id
_entity_poly.type
_entity_poly.pdbx_seq_one_letter_code
_entity_poly.pdbx_strand_id
1 'polypeptide(L)'
;MGVRNISLLYNIQVGIAVDHDAVPKMITKYQALLDKLAASDMPADAQYRINVEKIARYRIKAAQENLDDPEKVEELCNCGQVEELVIQADNEMIVMDMYLRNRWWDLVKPVEIEYNPGDEDGGHGDIEWGDAPEEPKK
;
A
#
# COMPACT_ATOMS: atom_id res chain seq x y z
N MET A 1 3.92 36.07 17.73
CA MET A 1 5.23 35.39 17.63
C MET A 1 4.98 33.92 17.36
N GLY A 2 5.05 33.49 16.10
CA GLY A 2 4.85 32.10 15.70
C GLY A 2 6.14 31.31 15.90
N VAL A 3 6.08 30.27 16.72
CA VAL A 3 7.20 29.37 16.99
C VAL A 3 7.39 28.49 15.75
N ARG A 4 8.19 28.93 14.78
CA ARG A 4 8.80 28.04 13.79
C ARG A 4 10.13 27.59 14.39
N ASN A 5 10.14 26.48 15.12
CA ASN A 5 11.36 25.97 15.72
C ASN A 5 11.47 24.44 15.57
N ILE A 6 12.51 24.04 14.82
CA ILE A 6 13.23 22.75 14.82
C ILE A 6 12.80 21.65 13.81
N SER A 7 11.63 21.71 13.16
CA SER A 7 11.11 20.55 12.38
C SER A 7 11.61 20.34 10.93
N LEU A 8 12.76 20.89 10.51
CA LEU A 8 13.21 20.78 9.10
C LEU A 8 14.33 19.77 8.83
N LEU A 9 14.74 18.97 9.82
CA LEU A 9 15.84 18.01 9.64
C LEU A 9 15.46 16.54 9.90
N TYR A 10 14.31 16.28 10.51
CA TYR A 10 13.88 14.93 10.85
C TYR A 10 12.36 14.80 10.68
N ASN A 11 11.93 13.80 9.91
CA ASN A 11 10.56 13.30 9.87
C ASN A 11 10.20 12.77 11.29
N ILE A 12 8.93 12.91 11.69
CA ILE A 12 8.40 12.36 12.97
C ILE A 12 8.52 10.82 13.00
N GLN A 13 8.59 10.21 11.82
CA GLN A 13 8.86 8.79 11.60
C GLN A 13 10.35 8.51 11.76
N VAL A 14 10.71 7.71 12.76
CA VAL A 14 12.09 7.32 13.02
C VAL A 14 12.63 6.49 11.85
N GLY A 15 13.77 6.91 11.29
CA GLY A 15 14.50 6.15 10.27
C GLY A 15 14.28 6.59 8.82
N ILE A 16 13.47 7.62 8.57
CA ILE A 16 13.31 8.23 7.24
C ILE A 16 13.85 9.66 7.29
N ALA A 17 14.84 9.96 6.44
CA ALA A 17 15.36 11.31 6.30
C ALA A 17 14.43 12.15 5.42
N VAL A 18 14.30 13.44 5.74
CA VAL A 18 13.52 14.40 4.93
C VAL A 18 14.22 14.58 3.57
N ASP A 19 13.46 14.47 2.48
CA ASP A 19 13.98 14.56 1.11
C ASP A 19 13.18 15.61 0.33
N HIS A 20 13.78 16.79 0.13
CA HIS A 20 13.15 17.88 -0.58
C HIS A 20 12.89 17.59 -2.07
N ASP A 21 13.55 16.58 -2.63
CA ASP A 21 13.32 16.12 -4.01
C ASP A 21 12.38 14.91 -4.08
N ALA A 22 11.68 14.57 -2.98
CA ALA A 22 10.81 13.39 -2.92
C ALA A 22 9.71 13.40 -3.99
N VAL A 23 9.06 14.55 -4.24
CA VAL A 23 7.97 14.65 -5.21
C VAL A 23 8.46 14.38 -6.66
N PRO A 24 9.53 15.04 -7.16
CA PRO A 24 10.15 14.66 -8.43
C PRO A 24 10.64 13.21 -8.51
N LYS A 25 11.25 12.70 -7.42
CA LYS A 25 11.71 11.31 -7.34
C LYS A 25 10.53 10.34 -7.45
N MET A 26 9.41 10.65 -6.80
CA MET A 26 8.20 9.84 -6.83
C MET A 26 7.68 9.69 -8.27
N ILE A 27 7.60 10.79 -9.03
CA ILE A 27 7.20 10.76 -10.45
C ILE A 27 8.11 9.83 -11.24
N THR A 28 9.42 10.00 -11.07
CA THR A 28 10.44 9.21 -11.78
C THR A 28 10.29 7.71 -11.48
N LYS A 29 10.07 7.35 -10.21
CA LYS A 29 9.95 5.95 -9.77
C LYS A 29 8.66 5.30 -10.31
N TYR A 30 7.52 5.97 -10.21
CA TYR A 30 6.27 5.43 -10.76
C TYR A 30 6.28 5.38 -12.29
N GLN A 31 6.96 6.31 -12.97
CA GLN A 31 7.11 6.24 -14.42
C GLN A 31 7.93 5.01 -14.83
N ALA A 32 9.05 4.75 -14.16
CA ALA A 32 9.84 3.54 -14.38
C ALA A 32 9.02 2.26 -14.13
N LEU A 33 8.08 2.31 -13.17
CA LEU A 33 7.17 1.22 -12.87
C LEU A 33 6.20 0.96 -14.04
N LEU A 34 5.59 2.01 -14.57
CA LEU A 34 4.72 1.93 -15.75
C LEU A 34 5.49 1.44 -16.99
N ASP A 35 6.72 1.91 -17.20
CA ASP A 35 7.55 1.50 -18.33
C ASP A 35 7.89 0.00 -18.24
N LYS A 36 8.17 -0.50 -17.04
CA LYS A 36 8.43 -1.93 -16.81
C LYS A 36 7.18 -2.79 -17.03
N LEU A 37 6.02 -2.35 -16.56
CA LEU A 37 4.75 -3.02 -16.87
C LEU A 37 4.47 -3.07 -18.38
N ALA A 38 4.73 -1.97 -19.08
CA ALA A 38 4.54 -1.89 -20.53
C ALA A 38 5.50 -2.81 -21.29
N ALA A 39 6.72 -3.00 -20.80
CA ALA A 39 7.72 -3.90 -21.37
C ALA A 39 7.53 -5.39 -20.98
N SER A 40 6.66 -5.67 -20.00
CA SER A 40 6.45 -7.03 -19.49
C SER A 40 5.55 -7.88 -20.39
N ASP A 41 5.61 -9.20 -20.21
CA ASP A 41 4.71 -10.18 -20.84
C ASP A 41 3.38 -10.35 -20.09
N MET A 42 3.15 -9.59 -19.01
CA MET A 42 1.92 -9.66 -18.24
C MET A 42 0.73 -9.17 -19.08
N PRO A 43 -0.35 -9.95 -19.19
CA PRO A 43 -1.47 -9.59 -20.05
C PRO A 43 -2.24 -8.39 -19.47
N ALA A 44 -2.91 -7.62 -20.35
CA ALA A 44 -3.56 -6.36 -19.99
C ALA A 44 -4.80 -6.54 -19.08
N ASP A 45 -5.37 -7.73 -19.05
CA ASP A 45 -6.50 -8.13 -18.21
C ASP A 45 -6.08 -8.62 -16.81
N ALA A 46 -4.78 -8.80 -16.56
CA ALA A 46 -4.28 -9.17 -15.24
C ALA A 46 -4.66 -8.10 -14.22
N GLN A 47 -5.39 -8.51 -13.17
CA GLN A 47 -5.92 -7.58 -12.17
C GLN A 47 -4.81 -6.77 -11.47
N TYR A 48 -3.66 -7.39 -11.22
CA TYR A 48 -2.49 -6.72 -10.66
C TYR A 48 -2.02 -5.56 -11.56
N ARG A 49 -1.84 -5.81 -12.88
CA ARG A 49 -1.47 -4.77 -13.84
C ARG A 49 -2.46 -3.61 -13.84
N ILE A 50 -3.75 -3.91 -13.92
CA ILE A 50 -4.81 -2.89 -13.93
C ILE A 50 -4.73 -2.00 -12.68
N ASN A 51 -4.56 -2.61 -11.50
CA ASN A 51 -4.54 -1.87 -10.24
C ASN A 51 -3.27 -1.03 -10.11
N VAL A 52 -2.11 -1.60 -10.41
CA VAL A 52 -0.83 -0.92 -10.31
C VAL A 52 -0.75 0.24 -11.31
N GLU A 53 -1.22 0.05 -12.55
CA GLU A 53 -1.27 1.15 -13.53
C GLU A 53 -2.19 2.29 -13.06
N LYS A 54 -3.36 1.99 -12.50
CA LYS A 54 -4.27 3.01 -11.96
C LYS A 54 -3.63 3.79 -10.81
N ILE A 55 -3.01 3.10 -9.86
CA ILE A 55 -2.37 3.71 -8.69
C ILE A 55 -1.19 4.58 -9.14
N ALA A 56 -0.30 4.04 -9.97
CA ALA A 56 0.88 4.76 -10.46
C ALA A 56 0.49 6.02 -11.23
N ARG A 57 -0.47 5.93 -12.16
CA ARG A 57 -0.96 7.10 -12.93
C ARG A 57 -1.60 8.15 -12.03
N TYR A 58 -2.38 7.72 -11.03
CA TYR A 58 -2.99 8.64 -10.06
C TYR A 58 -1.93 9.39 -9.25
N ARG A 59 -0.95 8.67 -8.69
CA ARG A 59 0.13 9.25 -7.88
C ARG A 59 1.04 10.18 -8.70
N ILE A 60 1.37 9.80 -9.95
CA ILE A 60 2.11 10.68 -10.87
C ILE A 60 1.35 11.97 -11.12
N LYS A 61 0.05 11.87 -11.44
CA LYS A 61 -0.78 13.04 -11.72
C LYS A 61 -0.85 13.97 -10.51
N ALA A 62 -1.11 13.43 -9.33
CA ALA A 62 -1.16 14.21 -8.09
C ALA A 62 0.15 14.97 -7.83
N ALA A 63 1.30 14.34 -8.06
CA ALA A 63 2.60 14.99 -7.92
C ALA A 63 2.91 16.02 -9.02
N GLN A 64 2.55 15.74 -10.27
CA GLN A 64 2.77 16.67 -11.37
C GLN A 64 1.95 17.96 -11.20
N GLU A 65 0.73 17.85 -10.67
CA GLU A 65 -0.14 19.00 -10.41
C GLU A 65 0.29 19.82 -9.18
N ASN A 66 1.08 19.25 -8.27
CA ASN A 66 1.45 19.85 -6.98
C ASN A 66 2.96 19.72 -6.68
N LEU A 67 3.82 19.99 -7.68
CA LEU A 67 5.28 19.82 -7.56
C LEU A 67 5.91 20.57 -6.37
N ASP A 68 5.40 21.77 -6.08
CA ASP A 68 5.92 22.65 -5.04
C ASP A 68 5.16 22.52 -3.70
N ASP A 69 4.18 21.62 -3.61
CA ASP A 69 3.32 21.44 -2.44
C ASP A 69 3.23 19.95 -2.01
N PRO A 70 4.24 19.46 -1.28
CA PRO A 70 4.28 18.08 -0.80
C PRO A 70 3.07 17.72 0.10
N GLU A 71 2.64 18.64 0.97
CA GLU A 71 1.49 18.41 1.86
C GLU A 71 0.22 18.14 1.06
N LYS A 72 0.03 18.84 -0.07
CA LYS A 72 -1.11 18.58 -0.95
C LYS A 72 -1.04 17.21 -1.63
N VAL A 73 0.16 16.77 -2.02
CA VAL A 73 0.38 15.43 -2.58
C VAL A 73 0.04 14.35 -1.55
N GLU A 74 0.42 14.55 -0.29
CA GLU A 74 0.13 13.64 0.82
C GLU A 74 -1.37 13.52 1.09
N GLU A 75 -2.08 14.66 1.14
CA GLU A 75 -3.53 14.70 1.30
C GLU A 75 -4.25 13.94 0.17
N LEU A 76 -3.85 14.18 -1.08
CA LEU A 76 -4.45 13.55 -2.26
C LEU A 76 -4.16 12.04 -2.31
N CYS A 77 -2.94 11.63 -1.98
CA CYS A 77 -2.55 10.22 -2.01
C CYS A 77 -3.05 9.45 -0.78
N ASN A 78 -3.27 10.14 0.34
CA ASN A 78 -3.73 9.62 1.62
C ASN A 78 -3.03 8.30 2.02
N CYS A 79 -1.70 8.27 1.87
CA CYS A 79 -0.87 7.06 1.97
C CYS A 79 0.47 7.33 2.66
N GLY A 80 0.48 8.23 3.65
CA GLY A 80 1.69 8.66 4.36
C GLY A 80 2.38 9.87 3.72
N GLN A 81 3.60 10.15 4.17
CA GLN A 81 4.42 11.28 3.70
C GLN A 81 5.02 11.02 2.30
N VAL A 82 5.42 12.08 1.60
CA VAL A 82 5.98 11.95 0.23
C VAL A 82 7.21 11.04 0.16
N GLU A 83 8.07 11.02 1.18
CA GLU A 83 9.23 10.12 1.24
C GLU A 83 8.81 8.65 1.34
N GLU A 84 7.73 8.35 2.07
CA GLU A 84 7.19 7.00 2.16
C GLU A 84 6.60 6.55 0.83
N LEU A 85 5.99 7.46 0.06
CA LEU A 85 5.47 7.15 -1.27
C LEU A 85 6.58 6.80 -2.27
N VAL A 86 7.78 7.40 -2.13
CA VAL A 86 8.98 7.03 -2.89
C VAL A 86 9.44 5.62 -2.51
N ILE A 87 9.53 5.33 -1.20
CA ILE A 87 9.90 4.00 -0.71
C ILE A 87 8.89 2.94 -1.15
N GLN A 88 7.59 3.26 -1.11
CA GLN A 88 6.53 2.39 -1.62
C GLN A 88 6.72 2.09 -3.12
N ALA A 89 7.12 3.08 -3.92
CA ALA A 89 7.39 2.87 -5.35
C ALA A 89 8.60 1.93 -5.56
N ASP A 90 9.65 2.06 -4.74
CA ASP A 90 10.81 1.17 -4.77
C ASP A 90 10.46 -0.26 -4.33
N ASN A 91 9.65 -0.39 -3.29
CA ASN A 91 9.15 -1.70 -2.84
C ASN A 91 8.25 -2.35 -3.89
N GLU A 92 7.40 -1.57 -4.56
CA GLU A 92 6.52 -2.09 -5.62
C GLU A 92 7.34 -2.58 -6.83
N MET A 93 8.49 -1.95 -7.14
CA MET A 93 9.42 -2.45 -8.16
C MET A 93 9.95 -3.86 -7.81
N ILE A 94 10.29 -4.09 -6.53
CA ILE A 94 10.74 -5.40 -6.04
C ILE A 94 9.60 -6.44 -6.13
N VAL A 95 8.39 -6.06 -5.71
CA VAL A 95 7.20 -6.91 -5.79
C VAL A 95 6.92 -7.26 -7.25
N MET A 96 6.96 -6.29 -8.15
CA MET A 96 6.74 -6.51 -9.58
C MET A 96 7.78 -7.47 -10.17
N ASP A 97 9.06 -7.38 -9.79
CA ASP A 97 10.08 -8.35 -10.19
C ASP A 97 9.77 -9.77 -9.74
N MET A 98 9.28 -9.93 -8.50
CA MET A 98 8.82 -11.23 -8.00
C MET A 98 7.57 -11.71 -8.74
N TYR A 99 6.62 -10.81 -9.00
CA TYR A 99 5.35 -11.09 -9.66
C TYR A 99 5.57 -11.59 -11.09
N LEU A 100 6.45 -10.91 -11.83
CA LEU A 100 6.86 -11.26 -13.20
C LEU A 100 7.60 -12.60 -13.25
N ARG A 101 8.60 -12.79 -12.37
CA ARG A 101 9.38 -14.03 -12.32
C ARG A 101 8.52 -15.27 -12.10
N ASN A 102 7.51 -15.14 -11.23
CA ASN A 102 6.67 -16.25 -10.83
C ASN A 102 5.37 -16.35 -11.63
N ARG A 103 5.10 -15.41 -12.56
CA ARG A 103 3.88 -15.32 -13.36
C ARG A 103 2.60 -15.52 -12.55
N TRP A 104 2.48 -14.79 -11.42
CA TRP A 104 1.39 -15.01 -10.46
C TRP A 104 -0.01 -14.81 -11.05
N TRP A 105 -0.14 -14.06 -12.16
CA TRP A 105 -1.40 -13.92 -12.90
C TRP A 105 -1.93 -15.25 -13.46
N ASP A 106 -1.06 -16.22 -13.77
CA ASP A 106 -1.48 -17.55 -14.26
C ASP A 106 -1.98 -18.45 -13.11
N LEU A 107 -1.66 -18.12 -11.86
CA LEU A 107 -2.06 -18.88 -10.66
C LEU A 107 -3.41 -18.44 -10.10
N VAL A 108 -3.92 -17.27 -10.52
CA VAL A 108 -5.22 -16.76 -10.10
C VAL A 108 -6.31 -17.59 -10.76
N LYS A 109 -6.96 -18.46 -9.98
CA LYS A 109 -8.12 -19.24 -10.40
C LYS A 109 -9.37 -18.65 -9.76
N PRO A 110 -10.52 -18.63 -10.47
CA PRO A 110 -11.79 -18.35 -9.82
C PRO A 110 -12.05 -19.45 -8.79
N VAL A 111 -12.09 -19.07 -7.51
CA VAL A 111 -12.45 -19.96 -6.42
C VAL A 111 -13.91 -19.66 -6.07
N GLU A 112 -14.75 -20.67 -6.10
CA GLU A 112 -16.09 -20.59 -5.52
C GLU A 112 -15.93 -20.56 -4.00
N ILE A 113 -16.20 -19.40 -3.40
CA ILE A 113 -16.17 -19.24 -1.94
C ILE A 113 -17.55 -19.64 -1.43
N GLU A 114 -17.65 -20.82 -0.84
CA GLU A 114 -18.80 -21.17 -0.01
C GLU A 114 -18.71 -20.35 1.27
N TYR A 115 -19.49 -19.27 1.34
CA TYR A 115 -19.63 -18.48 2.56
C TYR A 115 -20.29 -19.37 3.61
N ASN A 116 -19.51 -19.89 4.55
CA ASN A 116 -20.00 -20.60 5.72
C ASN A 116 -20.22 -19.58 6.84
N PRO A 117 -21.46 -19.08 7.08
CA PRO A 117 -21.73 -18.17 8.18
C PRO A 117 -21.45 -18.76 9.57
N GLY A 118 -21.18 -20.07 9.68
CA GLY A 118 -20.81 -20.72 10.93
C GLY A 118 -19.37 -20.50 11.40
N ASP A 119 -18.50 -19.91 10.57
CA ASP A 119 -17.11 -19.56 10.90
C ASP A 119 -16.95 -18.07 11.27
N GLU A 120 -18.06 -17.39 11.59
CA GLU A 120 -18.04 -16.17 12.43
C GLU A 120 -17.45 -16.59 13.78
N ASP A 121 -16.12 -16.50 13.90
CA ASP A 121 -15.31 -16.47 15.12
C ASP A 121 -16.08 -16.97 16.35
N GLY A 122 -16.36 -18.28 16.37
CA GLY A 122 -17.37 -18.92 17.21
C GLY A 122 -17.68 -18.10 18.44
N GLY A 123 -18.78 -17.33 18.36
CA GLY A 123 -19.04 -16.20 19.22
C GLY A 123 -18.51 -16.46 20.61
N HIS A 124 -17.61 -15.60 21.08
CA HIS A 124 -17.15 -15.62 22.46
C HIS A 124 -18.39 -15.58 23.33
N GLY A 125 -18.91 -16.75 23.70
CA GLY A 125 -19.97 -16.86 24.69
C GLY A 125 -19.47 -16.10 25.90
N ASP A 126 -20.39 -15.43 26.57
CA ASP A 126 -20.14 -14.54 27.70
C ASP A 126 -19.57 -15.33 28.91
N ILE A 127 -18.38 -15.91 28.75
CA ILE A 127 -17.64 -16.60 29.81
C ILE A 127 -16.77 -15.52 30.42
N GLU A 128 -17.26 -14.90 31.48
CA GLU A 128 -16.42 -14.05 32.30
C GLU A 128 -15.31 -14.90 32.95
N TRP A 129 -14.10 -14.35 32.97
CA TRP A 129 -12.95 -14.97 33.62
C TRP A 129 -13.19 -15.08 35.13
N GLY A 130 -13.70 -16.23 35.57
CA GLY A 130 -14.04 -16.50 36.96
C GLY A 130 -15.09 -17.59 37.17
N ASP A 131 -15.89 -17.92 36.14
CA ASP A 131 -16.92 -18.95 36.26
C ASP A 131 -16.32 -20.35 36.11
N ALA A 132 -16.56 -21.20 37.13
CA ALA A 132 -16.16 -22.60 37.10
C ALA A 132 -17.00 -23.36 36.06
N PRO A 133 -16.41 -24.27 35.27
CA PRO A 133 -17.17 -25.05 34.31
C PRO A 133 -18.24 -25.88 35.04
N GLU A 134 -19.49 -25.83 34.57
CA GLU A 134 -20.57 -26.66 35.13
C GLU A 134 -20.22 -28.14 34.95
N GLU A 135 -20.30 -28.92 36.03
CA GLU A 135 -20.07 -30.35 35.98
C GLU A 135 -21.09 -31.04 35.05
N PRO A 136 -20.65 -32.04 34.25
CA PRO A 136 -21.54 -32.71 33.31
C PRO A 136 -22.68 -33.41 34.07
N LYS A 137 -23.91 -33.02 33.76
CA LYS A 137 -25.13 -33.68 34.24
C LYS A 137 -25.15 -35.13 33.72
N LYS A 138 -25.19 -36.09 34.65
CA LYS A 138 -25.35 -37.53 34.39
C LYS A 138 -26.68 -37.86 33.70
#